data_AF-A0A6J6ZR39-F1
#
_entry.id   AF-A0A6J6ZR39-F1
#
_cell.length_a   1.000
_cell.length_b   1.000
_cell.length_c   1.000
_cell.angle_alpha   90.00
_cell.angle_beta   90.00
_cell.angle_gamma   90.00
#
_symmetry.space_group_name_H-M   'P 1'
#
loop_
_entity.id
_entity.type
_entity.pdbx_description
1 polymer ?
#
loop_
_entity_poly.entity_id
_entity_poly.type
_entity_poly.pdbx_seq_one_letter_code
_entity_poly.pdbx_strand_id
1 'polypeptide(L)'
;MIILMVKKVKGALLIGIASATVFAIVIESALKIGPGFNGATGAVNPKGWGLNVPAVPTTVVATPDFSLFGNFNLLGSFDRIPLIAAILFIFTLLLSDFFDTVGTVTAIGHEAGLVDKDGNIPNNDRILLVDSLAAVAGGAGSISSNTSYIESAAGVGEGARTGLASVVTGVMFLLTTFFAPLVAVIPYEAATPALVIVGFLMMTQIKHIDWADYGIAIPAFLTIILMPFTYNISVGIGAGFITHVGIRLVQGRRKEVHPLLQLVSLLFLVYFLMSPINALIS
;
A
#
# COMPACT_ATOMS: atom_id res chain seq x y z
N MET A 1 18.72 1.65 12.07
CA MET A 1 18.28 1.29 10.70
C MET A 1 19.01 2.12 9.63
N ILE A 2 18.89 3.46 9.62
CA ILE A 2 19.57 4.34 8.64
C ILE A 2 21.09 4.12 8.58
N ILE A 3 21.77 4.04 9.73
CA ILE A 3 23.22 3.78 9.78
C ILE A 3 23.60 2.48 9.06
N LEU A 4 22.79 1.42 9.21
CA LEU A 4 23.04 0.12 8.57
C LEU A 4 22.84 0.21 7.05
N MET A 5 21.88 0.99 6.59
CA MET A 5 21.67 1.25 5.16
C MET A 5 22.81 2.06 4.55
N VAL A 6 23.28 3.11 5.23
CA VAL A 6 24.43 3.91 4.78
C VAL A 6 25.68 3.04 4.66
N LYS A 7 25.83 2.08 5.58
CA LYS A 7 26.90 1.06 5.53
C LYS A 7 26.65 -0.09 4.54
N LYS A 8 25.56 -0.05 3.78
CA LYS A 8 25.15 -1.09 2.81
C LYS A 8 25.10 -2.50 3.40
N VAL A 9 24.66 -2.62 4.66
CA VAL A 9 24.52 -3.91 5.33
C VAL A 9 23.28 -4.62 4.78
N LYS A 10 23.46 -5.86 4.29
CA LYS A 10 22.35 -6.71 3.84
C LYS A 10 21.40 -6.98 5.01
N GLY A 11 20.09 -6.83 4.78
CA GLY A 11 19.08 -6.99 5.82
C GLY A 11 19.01 -5.82 6.83
N ALA A 12 19.48 -4.62 6.47
CA ALA A 12 19.44 -3.44 7.35
C ALA A 12 18.05 -3.15 7.96
N LEU A 13 16.97 -3.37 7.21
CA LEU A 13 15.59 -3.27 7.70
C LEU A 13 15.29 -4.33 8.75
N LEU A 14 15.55 -5.61 8.44
CA LEU A 14 15.33 -6.74 9.36
C LEU A 14 16.11 -6.59 10.66
N ILE A 15 17.41 -6.29 10.57
CA ILE A 15 18.28 -6.06 11.74
C ILE A 15 17.78 -4.85 12.52
N GLY A 16 17.33 -3.80 11.83
CA GLY A 16 16.73 -2.62 12.45
C GLY A 16 15.49 -2.97 13.28
N ILE A 17 14.55 -3.72 12.70
CA ILE A 17 13.33 -4.17 13.38
C ILE A 17 13.71 -5.06 14.56
N ALA A 18 14.51 -6.11 14.35
CA ALA A 18 14.91 -7.04 15.39
C ALA A 18 15.61 -6.35 16.58
N SER A 19 16.58 -5.47 16.30
CA SER A 19 17.28 -4.71 17.36
C SER A 19 16.34 -3.76 18.11
N ALA A 20 15.42 -3.09 17.42
CA ALA A 20 14.43 -2.21 18.04
C ALA A 20 13.42 -3.00 18.88
N THR A 21 12.97 -4.17 18.41
CA THR A 21 12.10 -5.07 19.17
C THR A 21 12.79 -5.59 20.43
N VAL A 22 14.04 -6.05 20.34
CA VAL A 22 14.82 -6.48 21.52
C VAL A 22 14.96 -5.34 22.53
N PHE A 23 15.30 -4.14 22.07
CA PHE A 23 15.40 -2.97 22.93
C PHE A 23 14.06 -2.62 23.59
N ALA A 24 12.96 -2.71 22.84
CA ALA A 24 11.62 -2.47 23.35
C ALA A 24 11.19 -3.50 24.42
N ILE A 25 11.52 -4.78 24.22
CA ILE A 25 11.31 -5.84 25.22
C ILE A 25 12.10 -5.53 26.50
N VAL A 26 13.36 -5.08 26.38
CA VAL A 26 14.18 -4.71 27.54
C VAL A 26 13.53 -3.55 28.31
N ILE A 27 13.10 -2.50 27.60
CA ILE A 27 12.40 -1.37 28.20
C ILE A 27 11.14 -1.82 28.93
N GLU A 28 10.30 -2.63 28.28
CA GLU A 28 9.05 -3.09 28.88
C GLU A 28 9.30 -3.98 30.09
N SER A 29 10.31 -4.86 30.04
CA SER A 29 10.67 -5.71 31.17
C SER A 29 11.16 -4.93 32.39
N ALA A 30 11.83 -3.78 32.16
CA ALA A 30 12.38 -2.93 33.21
C ALA A 30 11.36 -1.93 33.76
N LEU A 31 10.56 -1.31 32.89
CA LEU A 31 9.66 -0.20 33.24
C LEU A 31 8.19 -0.61 33.39
N LYS A 32 7.81 -1.82 32.93
CA LYS A 32 6.44 -2.38 33.02
C LYS A 32 5.37 -1.36 32.62
N ILE A 33 5.54 -0.76 31.44
CA ILE A 33 4.75 0.37 30.99
C ILE A 33 3.34 -0.10 30.64
N GLY A 34 3.20 -1.29 30.04
CA GLY A 34 1.94 -1.87 29.64
C GLY A 34 1.30 -1.20 28.41
N PRO A 35 0.07 -1.62 28.04
CA PRO A 35 -0.61 -1.14 26.85
C PRO A 35 -1.12 0.30 27.01
N GLY A 36 -1.12 1.04 25.92
CA GLY A 36 -1.68 2.40 25.84
C GLY A 36 -3.20 2.42 25.97
N PHE A 37 -3.86 1.34 25.58
CA PHE A 37 -5.29 1.11 25.80
C PHE A 37 -5.55 -0.31 26.27
N ASN A 38 -6.20 -0.46 27.42
CA ASN A 38 -6.61 -1.77 27.93
C ASN A 38 -8.09 -2.00 27.62
N GLY A 39 -8.37 -2.82 26.61
CA GLY A 39 -9.74 -3.16 26.20
C GLY A 39 -10.59 -3.88 27.26
N ALA A 40 -9.97 -4.49 28.28
CA ALA A 40 -10.68 -5.15 29.37
C ALA A 40 -11.10 -4.21 30.51
N THR A 41 -10.38 -3.11 30.71
CA THR A 41 -10.64 -2.16 31.82
C THR A 41 -11.06 -0.77 31.35
N GLY A 42 -10.99 -0.48 30.05
CA GLY A 42 -11.25 0.83 29.46
C GLY A 42 -10.21 1.90 29.84
N ALA A 43 -9.13 1.50 30.52
CA ALA A 43 -8.10 2.42 30.99
C ALA A 43 -7.15 2.81 29.84
N VAL A 44 -6.93 4.12 29.69
CA VAL A 44 -5.97 4.69 28.74
C VAL A 44 -4.70 5.03 29.51
N ASN A 45 -3.57 4.47 29.09
CA ASN A 45 -2.24 4.87 29.56
C ASN A 45 -1.58 5.73 28.48
N PRO A 46 -1.47 7.06 28.66
CA PRO A 46 -0.84 7.94 27.67
C PRO A 46 0.63 7.63 27.38
N LYS A 47 1.29 6.85 28.25
CA LYS A 47 2.68 6.44 28.11
C LYS A 47 2.83 4.98 27.66
N GLY A 48 1.74 4.23 27.50
CA GLY A 48 1.75 2.82 27.13
C GLY A 48 2.04 2.59 25.65
N TRP A 49 2.41 1.35 25.32
CA TRP A 49 2.65 0.91 23.94
C TRP A 49 1.37 0.98 23.10
N GLY A 50 1.47 1.41 21.85
CA GLY A 50 0.29 1.66 21.02
C GLY A 50 -0.55 0.41 20.74
N LEU A 51 -0.12 -0.38 19.75
CA LEU A 51 -0.87 -1.56 19.27
C LEU A 51 -0.44 -2.87 19.94
N ASN A 52 0.87 -3.11 20.03
CA ASN A 52 1.44 -4.34 20.58
C ASN A 52 2.36 -4.02 21.74
N VAL A 53 2.17 -4.72 22.87
CA VAL A 53 3.09 -4.65 24.01
C VAL A 53 4.24 -5.62 23.76
N PRO A 54 5.49 -5.13 23.65
CA PRO A 54 6.65 -5.99 23.42
C PRO A 54 6.95 -6.79 24.68
N ALA A 55 6.73 -8.10 24.64
CA ALA A 55 7.04 -9.01 25.73
C ALA A 55 7.95 -10.15 25.24
N VAL A 56 8.70 -10.76 26.15
CA VAL A 56 9.46 -11.98 25.80
C VAL A 56 8.46 -13.06 25.39
N PRO A 57 8.53 -13.59 24.15
CA PRO A 57 7.59 -14.61 23.71
C PRO A 57 7.76 -15.86 24.57
N THR A 58 6.67 -16.32 25.17
CA THR A 58 6.63 -17.58 25.93
C THR A 58 6.56 -18.79 25.02
N THR A 59 6.06 -18.59 23.79
CA THR A 59 5.99 -19.57 22.71
C THR A 59 6.58 -18.98 21.44
N VAL A 60 7.47 -19.72 20.78
CA VAL A 60 8.13 -19.29 19.53
C VAL A 60 7.40 -19.85 18.31
N VAL A 61 6.78 -21.02 18.47
CA VAL A 61 6.02 -21.72 17.44
C VAL A 61 4.61 -21.95 17.95
N ALA A 62 3.62 -21.62 17.12
CA ALA A 62 2.21 -21.91 17.37
C ALA A 62 1.60 -22.69 16.20
N THR A 63 0.54 -23.43 16.47
CA THR A 63 -0.33 -23.97 15.43
C THR A 63 -1.11 -22.82 14.80
N PRO A 64 -1.02 -22.60 13.47
CA PRO A 64 -1.79 -21.56 12.80
C PRO A 64 -3.28 -21.73 13.05
N ASP A 65 -3.97 -20.62 13.33
CA ASP A 65 -5.43 -20.59 13.41
C ASP A 65 -6.02 -20.09 12.09
N PHE A 66 -6.82 -20.95 11.45
CA PHE A 66 -7.54 -20.64 10.22
C PHE A 66 -9.04 -20.49 10.44
N SER A 67 -9.48 -20.25 11.68
CA SER A 67 -10.90 -20.11 12.06
C SER A 67 -11.66 -19.02 11.28
N LEU A 68 -10.96 -17.98 10.85
CA LEU A 68 -11.52 -16.91 10.04
C LEU A 68 -11.65 -17.27 8.55
N PHE A 69 -10.96 -18.30 8.07
CA PHE A 69 -10.99 -18.66 6.65
C PHE A 69 -12.41 -19.02 6.20
N GLY A 70 -12.89 -18.34 5.16
CA GLY A 70 -14.26 -18.52 4.67
C GLY A 70 -15.33 -17.80 5.50
N ASN A 71 -14.98 -17.12 6.58
CA ASN A 71 -15.89 -16.33 7.40
C ASN A 71 -16.07 -14.92 6.83
N PHE A 72 -16.55 -14.84 5.59
CA PHE A 72 -16.80 -13.57 4.90
C PHE A 72 -18.28 -13.41 4.63
N ASN A 73 -18.74 -12.17 4.64
CA ASN A 73 -20.11 -11.84 4.30
C ASN A 73 -20.13 -10.79 3.19
N LEU A 74 -20.49 -11.24 1.98
CA LEU A 74 -20.58 -10.39 0.79
C LEU A 74 -21.62 -9.27 0.96
N LEU A 75 -22.72 -9.56 1.66
CA LEU A 75 -23.86 -8.65 1.77
C LEU A 75 -23.98 -7.97 3.14
N GLY A 76 -23.23 -8.43 4.15
CA GLY A 76 -23.34 -7.94 5.53
C GLY A 76 -22.98 -6.46 5.69
N SER A 77 -22.23 -5.89 4.74
CA SER A 77 -21.99 -4.44 4.70
C SER A 77 -23.29 -3.65 4.45
N PHE A 78 -24.22 -4.15 3.63
CA PHE A 78 -25.47 -3.46 3.33
C PHE A 78 -26.45 -3.42 4.51
N ASP A 79 -26.27 -4.29 5.52
CA ASP A 79 -27.03 -4.23 6.77
C ASP A 79 -26.56 -3.09 7.69
N ARG A 80 -25.33 -2.62 7.49
CA ARG A 80 -24.65 -1.65 8.37
C ARG A 80 -24.55 -0.25 7.76
N ILE A 81 -24.51 -0.16 6.43
CA ILE A 81 -24.39 1.10 5.71
C ILE A 81 -25.41 1.20 4.58
N PRO A 82 -25.93 2.41 4.27
CA PRO A 82 -26.84 2.61 3.14
C PRO A 82 -26.26 2.11 1.82
N LEU A 83 -27.11 1.60 0.92
CA LEU A 83 -26.71 1.08 -0.40
C LEU A 83 -25.78 2.02 -1.16
N ILE A 84 -26.09 3.32 -1.16
CA ILE A 84 -25.29 4.34 -1.83
C ILE A 84 -23.89 4.44 -1.22
N ALA A 85 -23.79 4.45 0.12
CA ALA A 85 -22.50 4.50 0.80
C ALA A 85 -21.66 3.25 0.54
N ALA A 86 -22.28 2.07 0.53
CA ALA A 86 -21.60 0.81 0.22
C ALA A 86 -21.04 0.80 -1.21
N ILE A 87 -21.83 1.25 -2.20
CA ILE A 87 -21.38 1.36 -3.59
C ILE A 87 -20.22 2.35 -3.71
N LEU A 88 -20.28 3.49 -3.02
CA LEU A 88 -19.19 4.48 -3.04
C LEU A 88 -17.91 3.93 -2.40
N PHE A 89 -18.00 3.17 -1.31
CA PHE A 89 -16.83 2.51 -0.71
C PHE A 89 -16.23 1.47 -1.66
N ILE A 90 -17.05 0.59 -2.24
CA ILE A 90 -16.60 -0.42 -3.21
C ILE A 90 -15.91 0.26 -4.39
N PHE A 91 -16.51 1.30 -4.95
CA PHE A 91 -15.93 2.05 -6.07
C PHE A 91 -14.60 2.70 -5.70
N THR A 92 -14.51 3.31 -4.51
CA THR A 92 -13.28 3.95 -4.03
C THR A 92 -12.17 2.93 -3.80
N LEU A 93 -12.48 1.80 -3.17
CA LEU A 93 -11.53 0.71 -2.94
C LEU A 93 -11.07 0.09 -4.26
N LEU A 94 -11.99 -0.16 -5.20
CA LEU A 94 -11.67 -0.66 -6.54
C LEU A 94 -10.73 0.28 -7.29
N LEU A 95 -11.01 1.59 -7.29
CA LEU A 95 -10.12 2.56 -7.92
C LEU A 95 -8.75 2.59 -7.25
N SER A 96 -8.70 2.58 -5.92
CA SER A 96 -7.44 2.58 -5.17
C SER A 96 -6.60 1.34 -5.49
N ASP A 97 -7.22 0.16 -5.48
CA ASP A 97 -6.59 -1.14 -5.76
C ASP A 97 -6.13 -1.20 -7.23
N PHE A 98 -6.99 -0.81 -8.17
CA PHE A 98 -6.63 -0.73 -9.60
C PHE A 98 -5.40 0.12 -9.84
N PHE A 99 -5.34 1.32 -9.24
CA PHE A 99 -4.20 2.20 -9.43
C PHE A 99 -2.95 1.73 -8.70
N ASP A 100 -3.08 1.11 -7.53
CA ASP A 100 -1.96 0.51 -6.82
C ASP A 100 -1.33 -0.62 -7.64
N THR A 101 -2.15 -1.51 -8.19
CA THR A 101 -1.70 -2.59 -9.07
C THR A 101 -1.04 -2.06 -10.33
N VAL A 102 -1.66 -1.10 -11.03
CA VAL A 102 -1.06 -0.51 -12.24
C VAL A 102 0.26 0.20 -11.92
N GLY A 103 0.31 0.96 -10.82
CA GLY A 103 1.51 1.67 -10.38
C GLY A 103 2.64 0.70 -10.04
N THR A 104 2.33 -0.34 -9.26
CA THR A 104 3.29 -1.36 -8.83
C THR A 104 3.80 -2.19 -10.00
N VAL A 105 2.92 -2.66 -10.88
CA VAL A 105 3.29 -3.44 -12.06
C VAL A 105 4.16 -2.61 -13.02
N THR A 106 3.87 -1.32 -13.17
CA THR A 106 4.69 -0.39 -13.99
C THR A 106 6.07 -0.17 -13.38
N ALA A 107 6.14 0.12 -12.09
CA ALA A 107 7.40 0.35 -11.40
C ALA A 107 8.29 -0.91 -11.40
N ILE A 108 7.73 -2.07 -11.06
CA ILE A 108 8.44 -3.35 -11.08
C ILE A 108 8.83 -3.74 -12.49
N GLY A 109 7.95 -3.56 -13.48
CA GLY A 109 8.23 -3.85 -14.88
C GLY A 109 9.45 -3.08 -15.37
N HIS A 110 9.53 -1.78 -15.04
CA HIS A 110 10.67 -0.93 -15.38
C HIS A 110 11.95 -1.36 -14.68
N GLU A 111 11.90 -1.60 -13.36
CA GLU A 111 13.05 -2.07 -12.57
C GLU A 111 13.55 -3.46 -13.03
N ALA A 112 12.64 -4.31 -13.50
CA ALA A 112 12.95 -5.66 -13.97
C ALA A 112 13.46 -5.71 -15.42
N GLY A 113 13.31 -4.61 -16.18
CA GLY A 113 13.56 -4.59 -17.62
C GLY A 113 12.59 -5.49 -18.40
N LEU A 114 11.35 -5.65 -17.90
CA LEU A 114 10.29 -6.47 -18.52
C LEU A 114 9.31 -5.64 -19.36
N VAL A 115 9.58 -4.35 -19.52
CA VAL A 115 8.80 -3.42 -20.34
C VAL A 115 9.23 -3.57 -21.81
N ASP A 116 8.27 -3.45 -22.73
CA ASP A 116 8.57 -3.42 -24.15
C ASP A 116 9.26 -2.10 -24.59
N LYS A 117 9.66 -2.05 -25.87
CA LYS A 117 10.33 -0.90 -26.48
C LYS A 117 9.51 0.39 -26.45
N ASP A 118 8.19 0.28 -26.31
CA ASP A 118 7.25 1.39 -26.34
C ASP A 118 6.84 1.81 -24.91
N GLY A 119 7.42 1.19 -23.88
CA GLY A 119 7.13 1.49 -22.49
C GLY A 119 5.92 0.74 -21.92
N ASN A 120 5.35 -0.22 -22.66
CA ASN A 120 4.17 -0.97 -22.23
C ASN A 120 4.54 -2.29 -21.57
N ILE A 121 3.64 -2.77 -20.71
CA ILE A 121 3.81 -4.02 -19.97
C ILE A 121 3.10 -5.13 -20.75
N PRO A 122 3.83 -6.17 -21.19
CA PRO A 122 3.23 -7.26 -21.92
C PRO A 122 2.17 -7.97 -21.08
N ASN A 123 1.02 -8.29 -21.68
CA ASN A 123 -0.09 -9.01 -21.03
C ASN A 123 -0.65 -8.33 -19.77
N ASN A 124 -0.70 -7.00 -19.73
CA ASN A 124 -1.23 -6.26 -18.58
C ASN A 124 -2.63 -6.74 -18.15
N ASP A 125 -3.51 -7.06 -19.11
CA ASP A 125 -4.86 -7.59 -18.83
C ASP A 125 -4.84 -8.89 -18.00
N ARG A 126 -3.85 -9.77 -18.25
CA ARG A 126 -3.68 -11.02 -17.49
C ARG A 126 -3.13 -10.73 -16.10
N ILE A 127 -2.26 -9.74 -15.96
CA ILE A 127 -1.71 -9.33 -14.67
C ILE A 127 -2.84 -8.78 -13.79
N LEU A 128 -3.65 -7.86 -14.34
CA LEU A 128 -4.82 -7.30 -13.66
C LEU A 128 -5.85 -8.36 -13.29
N LEU A 129 -6.06 -9.37 -14.14
CA LEU A 129 -6.96 -10.49 -13.83
C LEU A 129 -6.45 -11.32 -12.66
N VAL A 130 -5.15 -11.67 -12.63
CA VAL A 130 -4.55 -12.45 -11.53
C VAL A 130 -4.60 -11.67 -10.23
N ASP A 131 -4.33 -10.37 -10.28
CA ASP A 131 -4.42 -9.47 -9.13
C ASP A 131 -5.86 -9.37 -8.60
N SER A 132 -6.85 -9.20 -9.48
CA SER A 132 -8.27 -9.21 -9.10
C SER A 132 -8.70 -10.55 -8.47
N LEU A 133 -8.20 -11.67 -8.99
CA LEU A 133 -8.45 -12.99 -8.39
C LEU A 133 -7.78 -13.12 -7.01
N ALA A 134 -6.60 -12.54 -6.83
CA ALA A 134 -5.92 -12.48 -5.53
C ALA A 134 -6.71 -11.61 -4.53
N ALA A 135 -7.23 -10.46 -4.96
CA ALA A 135 -8.10 -9.60 -4.16
C ALA A 135 -9.35 -10.34 -3.69
N VAL A 136 -10.03 -11.06 -4.59
CA VAL A 136 -11.19 -11.90 -4.27
C VAL A 136 -10.80 -13.01 -3.29
N ALA A 137 -9.66 -13.67 -3.50
CA ALA A 137 -9.17 -14.70 -2.58
C ALA A 137 -8.85 -14.15 -1.19
N GLY A 138 -8.32 -12.92 -1.10
CA GLY A 138 -8.10 -12.22 0.17
C GLY A 138 -9.42 -11.97 0.92
N GLY A 139 -10.42 -11.41 0.22
CA GLY A 139 -11.76 -11.23 0.79
C GLY A 139 -12.42 -12.54 1.23
N ALA A 140 -12.30 -13.60 0.41
CA ALA A 140 -12.81 -14.94 0.76
C ALA A 140 -12.06 -15.60 1.92
N GLY A 141 -10.79 -15.25 2.12
CA GLY A 141 -9.97 -15.65 3.27
C GLY A 141 -10.23 -14.81 4.53
N SER A 142 -11.19 -13.88 4.50
CA SER A 142 -11.51 -12.95 5.59
C SER A 142 -10.34 -12.06 6.02
N ILE A 143 -9.53 -11.67 5.04
CA ILE A 143 -8.42 -10.73 5.18
C ILE A 143 -8.62 -9.55 4.21
N SER A 144 -7.73 -8.55 4.28
CA SER A 144 -7.72 -7.44 3.32
C SER A 144 -7.48 -7.93 1.88
N SER A 145 -7.77 -7.06 0.90
CA SER A 145 -7.41 -7.30 -0.50
C SER A 145 -5.94 -7.68 -0.61
N ASN A 146 -5.65 -8.81 -1.25
CA ASN A 146 -4.28 -9.16 -1.62
C ASN A 146 -3.97 -8.49 -2.96
N THR A 147 -2.91 -7.70 -2.99
CA THR A 147 -2.45 -6.99 -4.19
C THR A 147 -0.94 -7.19 -4.40
N SER A 148 -0.43 -6.73 -5.54
CA SER A 148 0.99 -6.64 -5.84
C SER A 148 1.71 -5.64 -4.93
N TYR A 149 2.89 -6.01 -4.41
CA TYR A 149 3.68 -5.17 -3.51
C TYR A 149 4.87 -4.53 -4.20
N ILE A 150 4.97 -3.20 -4.13
CA ILE A 150 6.08 -2.41 -4.68
C ILE A 150 7.43 -2.78 -4.06
N GLU A 151 7.45 -3.30 -2.84
CA GLU A 151 8.63 -3.81 -2.16
C GLU A 151 9.30 -4.95 -2.94
N SER A 152 8.56 -5.63 -3.82
CA SER A 152 9.11 -6.64 -4.73
C SER A 152 10.17 -6.06 -5.68
N ALA A 153 10.19 -4.74 -5.89
CA ALA A 153 11.26 -4.05 -6.62
C ALA A 153 12.63 -4.29 -5.97
N ALA A 154 12.73 -4.46 -4.65
CA ALA A 154 13.98 -4.82 -3.98
C ALA A 154 14.47 -6.22 -4.38
N GLY A 155 13.54 -7.18 -4.51
CA GLY A 155 13.85 -8.53 -5.00
C GLY A 155 14.32 -8.51 -6.45
N VAL A 156 13.69 -7.68 -7.28
CA VAL A 156 14.13 -7.44 -8.66
C VAL A 156 15.50 -6.77 -8.70
N GLY A 157 15.77 -5.77 -7.85
CA GLY A 157 17.08 -5.13 -7.74
C GLY A 157 18.21 -6.11 -7.40
N GLU A 158 17.92 -7.16 -6.62
CA GLU A 158 18.85 -8.26 -6.29
C GLU A 158 18.92 -9.37 -7.36
N GLY A 159 18.24 -9.20 -8.50
CA GLY A 159 18.33 -10.09 -9.66
C GLY A 159 17.16 -11.07 -9.84
N ALA A 160 16.07 -10.96 -9.07
CA ALA A 160 14.87 -11.75 -9.33
C ALA A 160 14.28 -11.37 -10.70
N ARG A 161 14.13 -12.35 -11.59
CA ARG A 161 13.58 -12.17 -12.95
C ARG A 161 12.50 -13.19 -13.31
N THR A 162 12.16 -14.09 -12.39
CA THR A 162 11.18 -15.16 -12.62
C THR A 162 10.14 -15.19 -11.50
N GLY A 163 8.94 -15.69 -11.81
CA GLY A 163 7.87 -15.87 -10.82
C GLY A 163 8.20 -16.88 -9.71
N LEU A 164 9.25 -17.70 -9.88
CA LEU A 164 9.70 -18.63 -8.84
C LEU A 164 10.10 -17.88 -7.56
N ALA A 165 10.70 -16.69 -7.67
CA ALA A 165 11.03 -15.86 -6.52
C ALA A 165 9.75 -15.50 -5.74
N SER A 166 8.68 -15.11 -6.43
CA SER A 166 7.39 -14.80 -5.80
C SER A 166 6.75 -16.04 -5.16
N VAL A 167 6.85 -17.21 -5.79
CA VAL A 167 6.35 -18.47 -5.24
C VAL A 167 7.10 -18.86 -3.97
N VAL A 168 8.44 -18.79 -3.98
CA VAL A 168 9.28 -19.10 -2.81
C VAL A 168 8.97 -18.13 -1.67
N THR A 169 8.87 -16.82 -1.97
CA THR A 169 8.47 -15.81 -1.00
C THR A 169 7.09 -16.12 -0.41
N GLY A 170 6.11 -16.48 -1.25
CA GLY A 170 4.77 -16.89 -0.79
C GLY A 170 4.79 -18.12 0.13
N VAL A 171 5.55 -19.16 -0.23
CA VAL A 171 5.73 -20.35 0.63
C VAL A 171 6.41 -19.99 1.95
N MET A 172 7.43 -19.12 1.92
CA MET A 172 8.05 -18.62 3.14
C MET A 172 7.06 -17.85 4.01
N PHE A 173 6.23 -16.97 3.43
CA PHE A 173 5.15 -16.30 4.17
C PHE A 173 4.15 -17.30 4.75
N LEU A 174 3.76 -18.35 4.03
CA LEU A 174 2.92 -19.41 4.61
C LEU A 174 3.59 -20.07 5.81
N LEU A 175 4.90 -20.36 5.75
CA LEU A 175 5.65 -20.90 6.89
C LEU A 175 5.76 -19.90 8.06
N THR A 176 5.71 -18.59 7.81
CA THR A 176 5.69 -17.59 8.90
C THR A 176 4.47 -17.67 9.79
N THR A 177 3.36 -18.29 9.34
CA THR A 177 2.17 -18.50 10.18
C THR A 177 2.46 -19.33 11.44
N PHE A 178 3.41 -20.27 11.38
CA PHE A 178 3.88 -21.03 12.55
C PHE A 178 4.65 -20.15 13.53
N PHE A 179 5.27 -19.07 13.03
CA PHE A 179 6.01 -18.08 13.81
C PHE A 179 5.18 -16.82 14.11
N ALA A 180 3.85 -16.89 13.98
CA ALA A 180 2.96 -15.78 14.33
C ALA A 180 3.20 -15.19 15.75
N PRO A 181 3.52 -15.99 16.79
CA PRO A 181 3.85 -15.46 18.11
C PRO A 181 5.05 -14.50 18.12
N LEU A 182 6.06 -14.73 17.26
CA LEU A 182 7.21 -13.83 17.13
C LEU A 182 6.80 -12.48 16.53
N VAL A 183 5.90 -12.49 15.54
CA VAL A 183 5.42 -11.27 14.89
C VAL A 183 4.59 -10.43 15.86
N ALA A 184 3.77 -11.07 16.71
CA ALA A 184 2.94 -10.39 17.71
C ALA A 184 3.76 -9.62 18.76
N VAL A 185 5.02 -9.99 18.98
CA VAL A 185 5.93 -9.30 19.92
C VAL A 185 6.51 -8.01 19.33
N ILE A 186 6.47 -7.84 18.00
CA ILE A 186 7.05 -6.67 17.35
C ILE A 186 6.14 -5.46 17.65
N PRO A 187 6.65 -4.44 18.37
CA PRO A 187 5.88 -3.25 18.66
C PRO A 187 5.78 -2.39 17.40
N TYR A 188 4.69 -1.63 17.28
CA TYR A 188 4.44 -0.76 16.13
C TYR A 188 5.54 0.32 15.98
N GLU A 189 6.08 0.76 17.09
CA GLU A 189 7.17 1.72 17.21
C GLU A 189 8.49 1.19 16.60
N ALA A 190 8.70 -0.13 16.58
CA ALA A 190 9.83 -0.76 15.89
C ALA A 190 9.61 -0.90 14.38
N ALA A 191 8.36 -1.10 13.95
CA ALA A 191 7.99 -1.23 12.55
C ALA A 191 7.94 0.13 11.82
N THR A 192 7.52 1.20 12.50
CA THR A 192 7.30 2.53 11.91
C THR A 192 8.54 3.09 11.19
N PRO A 193 9.75 3.05 11.77
CA PRO A 193 10.96 3.53 11.07
C PRO A 193 11.27 2.74 9.80
N ALA A 194 10.90 1.45 9.74
CA ALA A 194 11.07 0.65 8.53
C ALA A 194 10.16 1.16 7.41
N LEU A 195 8.90 1.47 7.71
CA LEU A 195 7.94 2.03 6.75
C LEU A 195 8.40 3.40 6.21
N VAL A 196 8.97 4.25 7.06
CA VAL A 196 9.55 5.54 6.62
C VAL A 196 10.68 5.33 5.60
N ILE A 197 11.54 4.33 5.85
CA ILE A 197 12.63 4.00 4.94
C ILE A 197 12.12 3.40 3.63
N VAL A 198 11.11 2.53 3.68
CA VAL A 198 10.47 2.00 2.47
C VAL A 198 9.89 3.14 1.63
N GLY A 199 9.18 4.08 2.27
CA GLY A 199 8.69 5.29 1.61
C GLY A 199 9.82 6.13 1.00
N PHE A 200 10.95 6.30 1.70
CA PHE A 200 12.13 6.96 1.15
C PHE A 200 12.67 6.24 -0.10
N LEU A 201 12.77 4.91 -0.07
CA LEU A 201 13.21 4.12 -1.21
C LEU A 201 12.27 4.29 -2.41
N MET A 202 10.96 4.31 -2.18
CA MET A 202 9.96 4.57 -3.24
C MET A 202 10.11 5.98 -3.82
N MET A 203 10.37 7.00 -2.99
CA MET A 203 10.60 8.38 -3.46
C MET A 203 11.81 8.51 -4.37
N THR A 204 12.79 7.59 -4.31
CA THR A 204 13.95 7.64 -5.22
C THR A 204 13.58 7.45 -6.69
N GLN A 205 12.43 6.84 -6.98
CA GLN A 205 11.94 6.58 -8.34
C GLN A 205 11.42 7.85 -9.03
N ILE A 206 11.12 8.90 -8.27
CA ILE A 206 10.64 10.20 -8.77
C ILE A 206 11.65 10.85 -9.73
N LYS A 207 12.93 10.49 -9.64
CA LYS A 207 13.98 10.95 -10.56
C LYS A 207 13.76 10.52 -12.02
N HIS A 208 12.97 9.48 -12.26
CA HIS A 208 12.68 8.95 -13.60
C HIS A 208 11.54 9.70 -14.29
N ILE A 209 10.84 10.59 -13.59
CA ILE A 209 9.82 11.45 -14.17
C ILE A 209 10.50 12.49 -15.06
N ASP A 210 9.96 12.73 -16.26
CA ASP A 210 10.42 13.81 -17.13
C ASP A 210 9.96 15.16 -16.56
N TRP A 211 10.84 15.78 -15.78
CA TRP A 211 10.63 17.08 -15.15
C TRP A 211 10.70 18.25 -16.13
N ALA A 212 11.16 18.04 -17.37
CA ALA A 212 11.23 19.09 -18.38
C ALA A 212 9.89 19.31 -19.11
N ASP A 213 9.05 18.27 -19.22
CA ASP A 213 7.69 18.42 -19.74
C ASP A 213 6.71 18.80 -18.64
N TYR A 214 6.27 20.07 -18.63
CA TYR A 214 5.26 20.56 -17.68
C TYR A 214 3.91 19.82 -17.77
N GLY A 215 3.60 19.20 -18.91
CA GLY A 215 2.44 18.33 -19.08
C GLY A 215 2.54 17.04 -18.27
N ILE A 216 3.73 16.65 -17.80
CA ILE A 216 3.97 15.47 -16.97
C ILE A 216 4.34 15.90 -15.54
N ALA A 217 5.26 16.85 -15.41
CA ALA A 217 5.81 17.31 -14.14
C ALA A 217 4.75 17.89 -13.19
N ILE A 218 3.86 18.76 -13.68
CA ILE A 218 2.83 19.41 -12.85
C ILE A 218 1.79 18.38 -12.36
N PRO A 219 1.23 17.50 -13.23
CA PRO A 219 0.36 16.41 -12.78
C PRO A 219 1.01 15.50 -11.75
N ALA A 220 2.25 15.07 -12.00
CA ALA A 220 2.99 14.19 -11.08
C ALA A 220 3.17 14.86 -9.72
N PHE A 221 3.57 16.14 -9.70
CA PHE A 221 3.71 16.92 -8.48
C PHE A 221 2.40 17.01 -7.68
N LEU A 222 1.27 17.32 -8.33
CA LEU A 222 -0.04 17.37 -7.69
C LEU A 222 -0.45 16.00 -7.14
N THR A 223 -0.22 14.92 -7.89
CA THR A 223 -0.48 13.56 -7.43
C THR A 223 0.31 13.24 -6.17
N ILE A 224 1.62 13.54 -6.14
CA ILE A 224 2.48 13.27 -4.98
C ILE A 224 2.02 14.03 -3.72
N ILE A 225 1.61 15.28 -3.85
CA ILE A 225 1.25 16.12 -2.69
C ILE A 225 -0.18 15.90 -2.21
N LEU A 226 -1.12 15.65 -3.13
CA LEU A 226 -2.52 15.53 -2.76
C LEU A 226 -2.83 14.20 -2.08
N MET A 227 -2.13 13.09 -2.39
CA MET A 227 -2.39 11.82 -1.69
C MET A 227 -2.17 11.94 -0.17
N PRO A 228 -1.01 12.44 0.34
CA PRO A 228 -0.80 12.56 1.78
C PRO A 228 -1.68 13.63 2.43
N PHE A 229 -1.93 14.75 1.75
CA PHE A 229 -2.72 15.85 2.32
C PHE A 229 -4.21 15.54 2.42
N THR A 230 -4.72 14.66 1.56
CA THR A 230 -6.13 14.26 1.56
C THR A 230 -6.35 12.88 2.16
N TYR A 231 -5.27 12.18 2.54
CA TYR A 231 -5.28 10.79 3.00
C TYR A 231 -6.04 9.85 2.04
N ASN A 232 -6.01 10.16 0.74
CA ASN A 232 -6.78 9.44 -0.27
C ASN A 232 -6.01 9.36 -1.61
N ILE A 233 -5.67 8.13 -2.01
CA ILE A 233 -4.94 7.83 -3.25
C ILE A 233 -5.75 8.31 -4.46
N SER A 234 -7.04 7.99 -4.50
CA SER A 234 -7.95 8.35 -5.60
C SER A 234 -8.05 9.86 -5.80
N VAL A 235 -7.96 10.65 -4.74
CA VAL A 235 -7.95 12.12 -4.84
C VAL A 235 -6.68 12.62 -5.52
N GLY A 236 -5.51 12.11 -5.13
CA GLY A 236 -4.24 12.49 -5.76
C GLY A 236 -4.15 12.08 -7.22
N ILE A 237 -4.60 10.87 -7.57
CA ILE A 237 -4.61 10.39 -8.96
C ILE A 237 -5.61 11.16 -9.80
N GLY A 238 -6.82 11.37 -9.28
CA GLY A 238 -7.87 12.13 -9.97
C GLY A 238 -7.41 13.55 -10.31
N ALA A 239 -6.80 14.25 -9.36
CA ALA A 239 -6.25 15.58 -9.59
C ALA A 239 -5.13 15.57 -10.64
N GLY A 240 -4.21 14.60 -10.57
CA GLY A 240 -3.16 14.42 -11.58
C GLY A 240 -3.73 14.22 -12.98
N PHE A 241 -4.72 13.35 -13.14
CA PHE A 241 -5.36 13.09 -14.43
C PHE A 241 -6.09 14.31 -14.99
N ILE A 242 -6.84 15.04 -14.16
CA ILE A 242 -7.51 16.29 -14.58
C ILE A 242 -6.47 17.30 -15.05
N THR A 243 -5.41 17.52 -14.27
CA THR A 243 -4.38 18.49 -14.61
C THR A 243 -3.59 18.06 -15.85
N HIS A 244 -3.30 16.77 -16.02
CA HIS A 244 -2.60 16.26 -17.20
C HIS A 244 -3.41 16.50 -18.48
N VAL A 245 -4.69 16.11 -18.47
CA VAL A 245 -5.60 16.36 -19.59
C VAL A 245 -5.74 17.85 -19.85
N GLY A 246 -5.95 18.66 -18.81
CA GLY A 246 -6.05 20.11 -18.93
C GLY A 246 -4.82 20.75 -19.59
N ILE A 247 -3.61 20.41 -19.14
CA ILE A 247 -2.37 20.97 -19.70
C ILE A 247 -2.15 20.50 -21.13
N ARG A 248 -2.34 19.20 -21.43
CA ARG A 248 -2.20 18.67 -22.80
C ARG A 248 -3.21 19.30 -23.77
N LEU A 249 -4.41 19.61 -23.30
CA LEU A 249 -5.42 20.35 -24.07
C LEU A 249 -4.95 21.77 -24.40
N VAL A 250 -4.35 22.48 -23.44
CA VAL A 250 -3.81 23.84 -23.61
C VAL A 250 -2.58 23.86 -24.51
N GLN A 251 -1.70 22.86 -24.41
CA GLN A 251 -0.52 22.71 -25.27
C GLN A 251 -0.86 22.31 -26.73
N GLY A 252 -2.13 22.06 -27.04
CA GLY A 252 -2.57 21.57 -28.36
C GLY A 252 -2.22 20.10 -28.63
N ARG A 253 -1.65 19.39 -27.66
CA ARG A 253 -1.19 17.99 -27.77
C ARG A 253 -2.30 16.98 -27.43
N ARG A 254 -3.53 17.24 -27.90
CA ARG A 254 -4.70 16.42 -27.56
C ARG A 254 -4.60 14.96 -28.01
N LYS A 255 -3.84 14.72 -29.08
CA LYS A 255 -3.63 13.38 -29.67
C LYS A 255 -2.77 12.47 -28.79
N GLU A 256 -1.99 13.03 -27.88
CA GLU A 256 -1.17 12.27 -26.93
C GLU A 256 -2.01 11.71 -25.77
N VAL A 257 -3.22 12.24 -25.55
CA VAL A 257 -4.11 11.83 -24.46
C VAL A 257 -5.09 10.78 -24.95
N HIS A 258 -4.97 9.55 -24.42
CA HIS A 258 -5.89 8.47 -24.74
C HIS A 258 -7.35 8.84 -24.39
N PRO A 259 -8.36 8.52 -25.22
CA PRO A 259 -9.76 8.87 -24.97
C PRO A 259 -10.30 8.38 -23.61
N LEU A 260 -9.83 7.22 -23.15
CA LEU A 260 -10.20 6.68 -21.85
C LEU A 260 -9.70 7.55 -20.69
N LEU A 261 -8.50 8.13 -20.81
CA LEU A 261 -7.98 9.07 -19.80
C LEU A 261 -8.82 10.35 -19.77
N GLN A 262 -9.30 10.83 -20.92
CA GLN A 262 -10.20 11.99 -20.97
C GLN A 262 -11.53 11.70 -20.27
N LEU A 263 -12.10 10.50 -20.49
CA LEU A 263 -13.32 10.07 -19.83
C LEU A 263 -13.12 9.97 -18.31
N VAL A 264 -12.04 9.31 -17.86
CA VAL A 264 -11.75 9.15 -16.44
C VAL A 264 -11.48 10.50 -15.77
N SER A 265 -10.73 11.39 -16.40
CA SER A 265 -10.52 12.76 -15.91
C SER A 265 -11.84 13.53 -15.79
N LEU A 266 -12.77 13.36 -16.74
CA LEU A 266 -14.09 13.98 -16.67
C LEU A 266 -14.90 13.43 -15.49
N LEU A 267 -14.86 12.12 -15.24
CA LEU A 267 -15.53 11.51 -14.09
C LEU A 267 -14.97 12.00 -12.76
N PHE A 268 -13.64 12.11 -12.62
CA PHE A 268 -13.02 12.69 -11.44
C PHE A 268 -13.37 14.18 -11.27
N LEU A 269 -13.49 14.92 -12.37
CA LEU A 269 -13.94 16.32 -12.33
C LEU A 269 -15.36 16.41 -11.75
N VAL A 270 -16.27 15.55 -12.21
CA VAL A 270 -17.63 15.46 -11.64
C VAL A 270 -17.59 15.08 -10.17
N TYR A 271 -16.79 14.08 -9.79
CA TYR A 271 -16.63 13.66 -8.39
C TYR A 271 -16.18 14.82 -7.49
N PHE A 272 -15.16 15.59 -7.90
CA PHE A 272 -14.70 16.74 -7.12
C PHE A 272 -15.69 17.89 -7.08
N LEU A 273 -16.47 18.10 -8.14
CA LEU A 273 -17.52 19.13 -8.19
C LEU A 273 -18.77 18.74 -7.41
N MET A 274 -19.01 17.45 -7.16
CA MET A 274 -20.20 16.99 -6.45
C MET A 274 -20.27 17.51 -5.00
N SER A 275 -19.14 17.58 -4.30
CA SER A 275 -19.07 18.15 -2.94
C SER A 275 -19.49 19.63 -2.89
N PRO A 276 -18.87 20.56 -3.66
CA PRO A 276 -19.29 21.96 -3.68
C PRO A 276 -20.68 22.18 -4.27
N ILE A 277 -21.11 21.38 -5.25
CA ILE A 277 -22.47 21.46 -5.80
C ILE A 277 -23.50 21.11 -4.73
N ASN A 278 -23.30 20.01 -3.98
CA ASN A 278 -24.21 19.64 -2.91
C ASN A 278 -24.26 20.69 -1.80
N ALA A 279 -23.13 21.31 -1.46
CA ALA A 279 -23.06 22.41 -0.49
C ALA A 279 -23.76 23.70 -0.99
N LEU A 280 -23.89 23.90 -2.29
CA LEU A 280 -24.61 25.03 -2.89
C LEU A 280 -26.13 24.80 -2.97
N ILE A 281 -26.56 23.54 -2.96
CA ILE A 281 -27.96 23.12 -3.13
C ILE A 281 -28.62 22.82 -1.76
N SER A 282 -27.83 22.54 -0.72
CA SER A 282 -28.28 22.39 0.69
C SER A 282 -28.39 23.71 1.42
#